data_AF-A0A1S3IJ22-F1
#
_entry.id   AF-A0A1S3IJ22-F1
#
_cell.length_a   1.000
_cell.length_b   1.000
_cell.length_c   1.000
_cell.angle_alpha   90.00
_cell.angle_beta   90.00
_cell.angle_gamma   90.00
#
_symmetry.space_group_name_H-M   'P 1'
#
loop_
_entity.id
_entity.type
_entity.pdbx_description
1 polymer ?
#
loop_
_entity_poly.entity_id
_entity_poly.type
_entity_poly.pdbx_seq_one_letter_code
_entity_poly.pdbx_strand_id
1 'polypeptide(L)'
;MISRALGPEFGGAIGLLFFFANVFSAALYVAGFVEGLLSNFGPGGTLNLDPPLPEDDINASFKGYSYLYATVVLIFCLIVCMIGGAMFARTSLFILMVVVLCTLMVIISTFVKQASELPIPIPIPRTNTLVYPDVNNVTENVTTVFYNYTGYSIHTFMENLFGKYTADYTNPKVIQNFAIVFAVLFSSVTGIMNGSNMSGG
;
A
#
# COMPACT_ATOMS: atom_id res chain seq x y z
N MET A 1 10.59 -5.53 -29.86
CA MET A 1 10.70 -4.27 -30.65
C MET A 1 11.98 -3.46 -30.35
N ILE A 2 12.41 -3.32 -29.10
CA ILE A 2 13.59 -2.48 -28.72
C ILE A 2 14.94 -3.03 -29.23
N SER A 3 15.19 -4.34 -29.12
CA SER A 3 16.44 -4.97 -29.59
C SER A 3 16.65 -4.87 -31.12
N ARG A 4 15.56 -4.77 -31.90
CA ARG A 4 15.61 -4.55 -33.36
C ARG A 4 15.96 -3.10 -33.72
N ALA A 5 15.69 -2.14 -32.85
CA ALA A 5 15.92 -0.70 -33.11
C ALA A 5 17.26 -0.19 -32.56
N LEU A 6 17.76 -0.75 -31.46
CA LEU A 6 18.95 -0.26 -30.75
C LEU A 6 20.18 -1.19 -30.88
N GLY A 7 20.02 -2.34 -31.54
CA GLY A 7 21.06 -3.36 -31.64
C GLY A 7 21.06 -4.36 -30.48
N PRO A 8 21.67 -5.54 -30.66
CA PRO A 8 21.63 -6.64 -29.69
C PRO A 8 22.31 -6.30 -28.35
N GLU A 9 23.36 -5.47 -28.36
CA GLU A 9 24.09 -5.08 -27.16
C GLU A 9 23.26 -4.17 -26.24
N PHE A 10 22.69 -3.09 -26.80
CA PHE A 10 21.82 -2.18 -26.05
C PHE A 10 20.49 -2.85 -25.69
N GLY A 11 19.94 -3.68 -26.58
CA GLY A 11 18.72 -4.44 -26.30
C GLY A 11 18.86 -5.44 -25.15
N GLY A 12 20.02 -6.12 -25.06
CA GLY A 12 20.32 -7.07 -23.98
C GLY A 12 20.47 -6.39 -22.61
N ALA A 13 21.25 -5.30 -22.54
CA ALA A 13 21.46 -4.55 -21.31
C ALA A 13 20.16 -3.93 -20.76
N ILE A 14 19.36 -3.30 -21.64
CA ILE A 14 18.07 -2.70 -21.26
C ILE A 14 17.06 -3.80 -20.86
N GLY A 15 17.06 -4.94 -21.56
CA GLY A 15 16.19 -6.07 -21.25
C GLY A 15 16.47 -6.68 -19.87
N LEU A 16 17.75 -6.83 -19.50
CA LEU A 16 18.16 -7.34 -18.19
C LEU A 16 17.76 -6.37 -17.07
N LEU A 17 17.94 -5.07 -17.25
CA LEU A 17 17.50 -4.05 -16.29
C LEU A 17 15.97 -4.09 -16.09
N PHE A 18 15.22 -4.22 -17.18
CA PHE A 18 13.76 -4.31 -17.12
C PHE A 18 13.29 -5.60 -16.45
N PHE A 19 13.99 -6.72 -16.67
CA PHE A 19 13.70 -7.97 -15.97
C PHE A 19 13.82 -7.82 -14.45
N PHE A 20 14.95 -7.28 -13.95
CA PHE A 20 15.12 -7.05 -12.52
C PHE A 20 14.10 -6.04 -11.96
N ALA A 21 13.80 -4.98 -12.69
CA ALA A 21 12.78 -4.02 -12.30
C ALA A 21 11.41 -4.68 -12.10
N ASN A 22 10.99 -5.57 -13.01
CA ASN A 22 9.74 -6.32 -12.88
C ASN A 22 9.76 -7.31 -11.70
N VAL A 23 10.91 -7.94 -11.41
CA VAL A 23 11.06 -8.83 -10.24
C VAL A 23 10.89 -8.05 -8.93
N PHE A 24 11.54 -6.89 -8.80
CA PHE A 24 11.38 -6.04 -7.61
C PHE A 24 9.98 -5.44 -7.49
N SER A 25 9.36 -5.07 -8.62
CA SER A 25 7.97 -4.59 -8.66
C SER A 25 6.99 -5.67 -8.18
N ALA A 26 7.16 -6.92 -8.63
CA ALA A 26 6.35 -8.05 -8.15
C ALA A 26 6.52 -8.28 -6.63
N ALA A 27 7.75 -8.17 -6.11
CA ALA A 27 8.00 -8.27 -4.68
C ALA A 27 7.31 -7.14 -3.89
N LEU A 28 7.34 -5.91 -4.40
CA LEU A 28 6.67 -4.75 -3.79
C LEU A 28 5.14 -4.95 -3.73
N TYR A 29 4.53 -5.46 -4.80
CA TYR A 29 3.08 -5.73 -4.82
C TYR A 29 2.68 -6.81 -3.81
N VAL A 30 3.47 -7.87 -3.65
CA VAL A 30 3.20 -8.90 -2.64
C VAL A 30 3.40 -8.34 -1.23
N ALA A 31 4.45 -7.57 -0.99
CA ALA A 31 4.70 -6.95 0.31
C ALA A 31 3.53 -6.04 0.74
N GLY A 32 3.07 -5.16 -0.16
CA GLY A 32 1.92 -4.29 0.12
C GLY A 32 0.61 -5.06 0.32
N PHE A 33 0.40 -6.15 -0.42
CA PHE A 33 -0.75 -7.03 -0.22
C PHE A 33 -0.74 -7.69 1.17
N VAL A 34 0.40 -8.22 1.61
CA VAL A 34 0.55 -8.88 2.91
C VAL A 34 0.43 -7.89 4.06
N GLU A 35 0.98 -6.67 3.90
CA GLU A 35 0.79 -5.59 4.87
C GLU A 35 -0.70 -5.29 5.05
N GLY A 36 -1.44 -5.07 3.95
CA GLY A 36 -2.88 -4.87 4.01
C GLY A 36 -3.63 -6.06 4.63
N LEU A 37 -3.23 -7.29 4.33
CA LEU A 37 -3.82 -8.50 4.90
C LEU A 37 -3.61 -8.55 6.42
N LEU A 38 -2.38 -8.31 6.88
CA LEU A 38 -2.03 -8.34 8.30
C LEU A 38 -2.64 -7.17 9.08
N SER A 39 -2.77 -5.99 8.48
CA SER A 39 -3.45 -4.86 9.13
C SER A 39 -4.94 -5.14 9.37
N ASN A 40 -5.58 -5.96 8.54
CA ASN A 40 -6.99 -6.31 8.69
C ASN A 40 -7.19 -7.58 9.54
N PHE A 41 -6.39 -8.63 9.31
CA PHE A 41 -6.59 -9.97 9.87
C PHE A 41 -5.49 -10.43 10.84
N GLY A 42 -4.41 -9.66 11.03
CA GLY A 42 -3.32 -10.00 11.93
C GLY A 42 -3.64 -9.75 13.41
N PRO A 43 -2.78 -10.20 14.34
CA PRO A 43 -2.92 -9.90 15.77
C PRO A 43 -2.95 -8.39 16.01
N GLY A 44 -4.04 -7.87 16.61
CA GLY A 44 -4.28 -6.42 16.75
C GLY A 44 -4.84 -5.70 15.52
N GLY A 45 -5.24 -6.44 14.48
CA GLY A 45 -5.91 -5.89 13.29
C GLY A 45 -7.36 -5.45 13.57
N THR A 46 -7.89 -4.57 12.74
CA THR A 46 -9.21 -3.92 12.92
C THR A 46 -10.39 -4.91 13.09
N LEU A 47 -10.26 -6.15 12.62
CA LEU A 47 -11.29 -7.18 12.67
C LEU A 47 -11.10 -8.21 13.80
N ASN A 48 -9.94 -8.24 14.47
CA ASN A 48 -9.69 -9.15 15.58
C ASN A 48 -10.06 -8.49 16.92
N LEU A 49 -10.91 -9.19 17.68
CA LEU A 49 -11.41 -8.77 19.00
C LEU A 49 -10.42 -9.02 20.14
N ASP A 50 -9.20 -9.46 19.84
CA ASP A 50 -8.22 -9.84 20.85
C ASP A 50 -7.54 -8.60 21.46
N PRO A 51 -7.30 -8.60 22.79
CA PRO A 51 -6.61 -7.52 23.47
C PRO A 51 -5.19 -7.33 22.90
N PRO A 52 -4.69 -6.08 22.81
CA PRO A 52 -3.34 -5.80 22.34
C PRO A 52 -2.34 -6.53 23.25
N LEU A 53 -1.62 -7.48 22.69
CA LEU A 53 -0.50 -8.14 23.36
C LEU A 53 0.65 -7.13 23.53
N PRO A 54 1.60 -7.37 24.46
CA PRO A 54 2.73 -6.48 24.71
C PRO A 54 3.57 -6.19 23.45
N GLU A 55 3.87 -4.91 23.20
CA GLU A 55 4.43 -4.40 21.93
C GLU A 55 5.84 -4.91 21.59
N ASP A 56 6.61 -5.34 22.59
CA ASP A 56 7.99 -5.80 22.39
C ASP A 56 8.07 -7.14 21.64
N ASP A 57 7.08 -8.03 21.85
CA ASP A 57 6.99 -9.31 21.15
C ASP A 57 6.22 -9.21 19.82
N ILE A 58 5.34 -8.19 19.66
CA ILE A 58 4.59 -7.97 18.42
C ILE A 58 5.51 -7.53 17.29
N ASN A 59 6.45 -6.62 17.51
CA ASN A 59 7.30 -6.11 16.43
C ASN A 59 8.26 -7.17 15.87
N ALA A 60 8.76 -8.07 16.73
CA ALA A 60 9.58 -9.20 16.30
C ALA A 60 8.74 -10.30 15.63
N SER A 61 7.56 -10.60 16.19
CA SER A 61 6.64 -11.60 15.66
C SER A 61 6.01 -11.16 14.33
N PHE A 62 5.59 -9.90 14.21
CA PHE A 62 4.97 -9.30 13.03
C PHE A 62 5.90 -9.36 11.81
N LYS A 63 7.20 -9.12 12.01
CA LYS A 63 8.21 -9.28 10.95
C LYS A 63 8.25 -10.74 10.47
N GLY A 64 8.32 -11.72 11.38
CA GLY A 64 8.34 -13.13 11.04
C GLY A 64 7.08 -13.61 10.30
N TYR A 65 5.89 -13.24 10.80
CA TYR A 65 4.62 -13.58 10.16
C TYR A 65 4.48 -12.95 8.78
N SER A 66 4.90 -11.69 8.60
CA SER A 66 4.87 -11.01 7.29
C SER A 66 5.68 -11.76 6.22
N TYR A 67 6.90 -12.19 6.54
CA TYR A 67 7.70 -12.98 5.59
C TYR A 67 7.08 -14.34 5.26
N LEU A 68 6.46 -14.99 6.23
CA LEU A 68 5.78 -16.28 6.01
C LEU A 68 4.56 -16.11 5.09
N TYR A 69 3.69 -15.14 5.36
CA TYR A 69 2.52 -14.85 4.52
C TYR A 69 2.94 -14.44 3.10
N ALA A 70 4.00 -13.63 2.95
CA ALA A 70 4.53 -13.26 1.64
C ALA A 70 5.01 -14.48 0.84
N THR A 71 5.69 -15.42 1.49
CA THR A 71 6.17 -16.66 0.85
C THR A 71 5.01 -17.52 0.37
N VAL A 72 3.95 -17.67 1.18
CA VAL A 72 2.74 -18.43 0.81
C VAL A 72 2.03 -17.80 -0.38
N VAL A 73 1.87 -16.47 -0.37
CA VAL A 73 1.25 -15.72 -1.49
C VAL A 73 2.07 -15.84 -2.77
N LEU A 74 3.41 -15.79 -2.69
CA LEU A 74 4.30 -15.99 -3.84
C LEU A 74 4.17 -17.40 -4.43
N ILE A 75 4.15 -18.42 -3.59
CA ILE A 75 3.96 -19.81 -4.03
C ILE A 75 2.60 -19.97 -4.73
N PHE A 76 1.55 -19.37 -4.18
CA PHE A 76 0.23 -19.37 -4.81
C PHE A 76 0.24 -18.67 -6.17
N CYS A 77 0.86 -17.49 -6.26
CA CYS A 77 1.02 -16.75 -7.52
C CYS A 77 1.81 -17.58 -8.55
N LEU A 78 2.87 -18.28 -8.14
CA LEU A 78 3.65 -19.17 -8.99
C LEU A 78 2.77 -20.30 -9.55
N ILE A 79 1.95 -20.94 -8.71
CA ILE A 79 1.02 -21.99 -9.14
C ILE A 79 0.03 -21.44 -10.18
N VAL A 80 -0.53 -20.25 -9.95
CA VAL A 80 -1.45 -19.60 -10.91
C VAL A 80 -0.75 -19.31 -12.23
N CYS A 81 0.49 -18.83 -12.21
CA CYS A 81 1.30 -18.62 -13.41
C CYS A 81 1.55 -19.92 -14.18
N MET A 82 1.68 -21.07 -13.49
CA MET A 82 1.89 -22.37 -14.12
C MET A 82 0.64 -22.95 -14.77
N ILE A 83 -0.56 -22.63 -14.27
CA ILE A 83 -1.84 -23.10 -14.82
C ILE A 83 -2.11 -22.54 -16.24
N GLY A 84 -1.46 -21.42 -16.61
CA GLY A 84 -1.34 -20.96 -17.99
C GLY A 84 -1.78 -19.50 -18.22
N GLY A 85 -1.09 -18.82 -19.13
CA GLY A 85 -1.27 -17.39 -19.40
C GLY A 85 -2.62 -16.99 -20.04
N ALA A 86 -3.34 -17.93 -20.67
CA ALA A 86 -4.64 -17.66 -21.27
C ALA A 86 -5.72 -17.35 -20.22
N MET A 87 -5.68 -18.02 -19.06
CA MET A 87 -6.57 -17.72 -17.94
C MET A 87 -6.21 -16.39 -17.28
N PHE A 88 -4.90 -16.11 -17.16
CA PHE A 88 -4.41 -14.84 -16.64
C PHE A 88 -4.93 -13.63 -17.43
N ALA A 89 -4.90 -13.70 -18.77
CA ALA A 89 -5.41 -12.63 -19.63
C ALA A 89 -6.91 -12.35 -19.39
N ARG A 90 -7.73 -13.40 -19.18
CA ARG A 90 -9.16 -13.26 -18.87
C ARG A 90 -9.40 -12.68 -17.48
N THR A 91 -8.64 -13.12 -16.48
CA THR A 91 -8.74 -12.62 -15.10
C THR A 91 -8.27 -11.17 -14.97
N SER A 92 -7.27 -10.75 -15.77
CA SER A 92 -6.76 -9.37 -15.76
C SER A 92 -7.85 -8.33 -16.06
N LEU A 93 -8.77 -8.63 -16.99
CA LEU A 93 -9.93 -7.77 -17.27
C LEU A 93 -10.88 -7.66 -16.08
N PHE A 94 -11.09 -8.76 -15.34
CA PHE A 94 -11.91 -8.75 -14.13
C PHE A 94 -11.27 -7.89 -13.03
N ILE A 95 -9.97 -8.02 -12.81
CA ILE A 95 -9.23 -7.20 -11.85
C ILE A 95 -9.33 -5.71 -12.23
N LEU A 96 -9.20 -5.39 -13.53
CA LEU A 96 -9.36 -4.03 -14.01
C LEU A 96 -10.75 -3.47 -13.70
N MET A 97 -11.82 -4.24 -13.92
CA MET A 97 -13.17 -3.80 -13.55
C MET A 97 -13.30 -3.52 -12.06
N VAL A 98 -12.75 -4.39 -11.20
CA VAL A 98 -12.77 -4.19 -9.75
C VAL A 98 -12.02 -2.93 -9.34
N VAL A 99 -10.83 -2.69 -9.91
CA VAL A 99 -10.03 -1.47 -9.62
C VAL A 99 -10.77 -0.20 -10.06
N VAL A 100 -11.37 -0.21 -11.25
CA VAL A 100 -12.19 0.92 -11.72
C VAL A 100 -13.38 1.15 -10.80
N LEU A 101 -14.08 0.09 -10.38
CA LEU A 101 -15.18 0.22 -9.44
C LEU A 101 -14.72 0.82 -8.10
N CYS A 102 -13.63 0.29 -7.53
CA CYS A 102 -13.09 0.80 -6.26
C CYS A 102 -12.68 2.28 -6.36
N THR A 103 -12.02 2.69 -7.45
CA THR A 103 -11.63 4.10 -7.63
C THR A 103 -12.85 5.00 -7.79
N LEU A 104 -13.88 4.57 -8.53
CA LEU A 104 -15.15 5.29 -8.63
C LEU A 104 -15.85 5.39 -7.27
N MET A 105 -15.87 4.32 -6.47
CA MET A 105 -16.47 4.35 -5.12
C MET A 105 -15.76 5.33 -4.19
N VAL A 106 -14.43 5.40 -4.25
CA VAL A 106 -13.66 6.40 -3.49
C VAL A 106 -14.03 7.82 -3.91
N ILE A 107 -14.13 8.08 -5.22
CA ILE A 107 -14.54 9.39 -5.75
C ILE A 107 -15.97 9.72 -5.33
N ILE A 108 -16.92 8.79 -5.42
CA ILE A 108 -18.31 9.02 -5.01
C ILE A 108 -18.39 9.29 -3.50
N SER A 109 -17.62 8.58 -2.69
CA SER A 109 -17.57 8.75 -1.23
C SER A 109 -17.22 10.19 -0.83
N THR A 110 -16.27 10.83 -1.53
CA THR A 110 -15.91 12.23 -1.24
C THR A 110 -17.04 13.22 -1.56
N PHE A 111 -17.86 12.95 -2.59
CA PHE A 111 -19.02 13.77 -2.94
C PHE A 111 -20.20 13.57 -1.97
N VAL A 112 -20.47 12.34 -1.54
CA VAL A 112 -21.57 12.05 -0.59
C VAL A 112 -21.33 12.76 0.74
N LYS A 113 -20.08 12.82 1.21
CA LYS A 113 -19.72 13.55 2.43
C LYS A 113 -19.96 15.05 2.33
N GLN A 114 -19.83 15.67 1.15
CA GLN A 114 -20.14 17.08 0.94
C GLN A 114 -21.65 17.36 1.10
N ALA A 115 -22.50 16.40 0.72
CA ALA A 115 -23.95 16.53 0.85
C ALA A 115 -24.43 16.36 2.30
N SER A 116 -23.68 15.66 3.15
CA SER A 116 -23.94 15.54 4.58
C SER A 116 -23.13 16.57 5.36
N GLU A 117 -23.75 17.64 5.85
CA GLU A 117 -23.08 18.69 6.66
C GLU A 117 -22.50 18.18 8.00
N LEU A 118 -22.74 16.90 8.36
CA LEU A 118 -22.25 16.29 9.58
C LEU A 118 -20.76 15.87 9.43
N PRO A 119 -19.89 16.24 10.39
CA PRO A 119 -18.53 15.73 10.43
C PRO A 119 -18.56 14.22 10.69
N ILE A 120 -17.87 13.44 9.86
CA ILE A 120 -17.70 12.00 10.06
C ILE A 120 -16.52 11.83 11.03
N PRO A 121 -16.74 11.37 12.27
CA PRO A 121 -15.66 11.14 13.22
C PRO A 121 -14.92 9.85 12.83
N ILE A 122 -13.66 9.97 12.43
CA ILE A 122 -12.80 8.83 12.13
C ILE A 122 -12.04 8.47 13.42
N PRO A 123 -12.20 7.25 13.96
CA PRO A 123 -11.44 6.83 15.13
C PRO A 123 -9.97 6.69 14.75
N ILE A 124 -9.08 7.39 15.47
CA ILE A 124 -7.65 7.21 15.30
C ILE A 124 -7.27 5.85 15.90
N PRO A 125 -6.61 4.96 15.14
CA PRO A 125 -6.23 3.65 15.63
C PRO A 125 -5.28 3.80 16.83
N ARG A 126 -5.46 2.92 17.82
CA ARG A 126 -4.66 2.92 19.06
C ARG A 126 -3.17 2.63 18.81
N THR A 127 -2.83 2.11 17.64
CA THR A 127 -1.45 1.90 17.18
C THR A 127 -0.70 3.21 16.89
N ASN A 128 -1.38 4.36 16.88
CA ASN A 128 -0.73 5.65 16.67
C ASN A 128 -0.07 6.16 17.97
N THR A 129 1.22 5.87 18.12
CA THR A 129 2.06 6.27 19.26
C THR A 129 2.26 7.79 19.40
N LEU A 130 1.96 8.58 18.36
CA LEU A 130 1.99 10.05 18.44
C LEU A 130 0.76 10.63 19.15
N VAL A 131 -0.36 9.91 19.10
CA VAL A 131 -1.64 10.31 19.71
C VAL A 131 -1.83 9.61 21.05
N TYR A 132 -1.32 8.39 21.19
CA TYR A 132 -1.36 7.58 22.42
C TYR A 132 0.08 7.24 22.86
N PRO A 133 0.74 8.12 23.64
CA PRO A 133 2.18 7.98 23.96
C PRO A 133 2.50 6.97 25.08
N ASP A 134 1.51 6.49 25.85
CA ASP A 134 1.73 5.53 26.94
C ASP A 134 0.81 4.30 26.74
N VAL A 135 1.35 3.28 26.08
CA VAL A 135 0.68 1.99 25.86
C VAL A 135 0.82 1.08 27.09
N ASN A 136 1.68 1.44 28.06
CA ASN A 136 2.02 0.60 29.21
C ASN A 136 1.22 0.94 30.48
N ASN A 137 0.67 2.16 30.59
CA ASN A 137 -0.38 2.47 31.55
C ASN A 137 -1.75 2.47 30.87
N VAL A 138 -2.19 1.28 30.45
CA VAL A 138 -3.61 1.06 30.10
C VAL A 138 -4.44 1.17 31.36
N THR A 139 -4.69 2.40 31.82
CA THR A 139 -5.95 2.66 32.49
C THR A 139 -7.00 2.56 31.40
N GLU A 140 -8.00 1.71 31.62
CA GLU A 140 -9.10 1.36 30.70
C GLU A 140 -9.97 2.56 30.27
N ASN A 141 -9.53 3.78 30.55
CA ASN A 141 -10.28 5.03 30.45
C ASN A 141 -9.75 5.98 29.35
N VAL A 142 -8.82 5.53 28.49
CA VAL A 142 -8.35 6.36 27.37
C VAL A 142 -9.40 6.37 26.25
N THR A 143 -10.14 7.48 26.20
CA THR A 143 -11.17 7.75 25.19
C THR A 143 -10.57 7.71 23.78
N THR A 144 -11.25 7.04 22.85
CA THR A 144 -10.87 7.05 21.43
C THR A 144 -10.90 8.48 20.90
N VAL A 145 -9.76 8.98 20.45
CA VAL A 145 -9.65 10.31 19.82
C VAL A 145 -10.20 10.20 18.40
N PHE A 146 -11.19 11.04 18.10
CA PHE A 146 -11.78 11.12 16.78
C PHE A 146 -11.17 12.28 16.00
N TYR A 147 -10.79 12.01 14.75
CA TYR A 147 -10.43 13.05 13.81
C TYR A 147 -11.60 13.33 12.87
N ASN A 148 -11.93 14.61 12.69
CA ASN A 148 -13.03 14.98 11.81
C ASN A 148 -12.54 15.01 10.36
N TYR A 149 -13.09 14.12 9.53
CA TYR A 149 -12.88 14.21 8.10
C TYR A 149 -13.65 15.42 7.55
N THR A 150 -12.96 16.39 6.96
CA THR A 150 -13.56 17.65 6.49
C THR A 150 -14.04 17.60 5.04
N GLY A 151 -13.67 16.59 4.24
CA GLY A 151 -14.08 16.49 2.83
C GLY A 151 -13.42 17.56 1.95
N TYR A 152 -14.15 18.11 0.98
CA TYR A 152 -13.67 19.20 0.12
C TYR A 152 -13.78 20.55 0.83
N SER A 153 -12.72 20.93 1.55
CA SER A 153 -12.62 22.25 2.17
C SER A 153 -11.39 22.99 1.66
N ILE A 154 -11.61 24.21 1.14
CA ILE A 154 -10.50 25.08 0.72
C ILE A 154 -9.58 25.44 1.89
N HIS A 155 -10.16 25.56 3.09
CA HIS A 155 -9.40 25.81 4.31
C HIS A 155 -8.44 24.65 4.61
N THR A 156 -8.96 23.42 4.63
CA THR A 156 -8.13 22.22 4.83
C THR A 156 -7.12 22.05 3.70
N PHE A 157 -7.46 22.41 2.46
CA PHE A 157 -6.51 22.36 1.33
C PHE A 157 -5.34 23.35 1.52
N MET A 158 -5.62 24.59 1.91
CA MET A 158 -4.58 25.61 2.18
C MET A 158 -3.68 25.20 3.35
N GLU A 159 -4.23 24.58 4.40
CA GLU A 159 -3.47 24.08 5.55
C GLU A 159 -2.57 22.87 5.25
N ASN A 160 -2.90 22.11 4.20
CA ASN A 160 -2.14 20.93 3.74
C ASN A 160 -1.29 21.21 2.49
N LEU A 161 -1.22 22.45 2.03
CA LEU A 161 -0.50 22.82 0.80
C LEU A 161 1.02 22.61 0.92
N PHE A 162 1.56 22.76 2.13
CA PHE A 162 2.99 22.64 2.40
C PHE A 162 3.37 21.30 3.03
N GLY A 163 4.54 20.80 2.64
CA GLY A 163 5.06 19.52 3.13
C GLY A 163 5.38 19.56 4.63
N LYS A 164 4.74 18.67 5.40
CA LYS A 164 5.04 18.42 6.80
C LYS A 164 5.81 17.11 6.92
N TYR A 165 7.12 17.17 6.71
CA TYR A 165 7.97 15.99 6.85
C TYR A 165 8.12 15.62 8.33
N THR A 166 7.72 14.40 8.68
CA THR A 166 7.82 13.86 10.04
C THR A 166 8.81 12.69 10.10
N ALA A 167 9.16 12.24 11.29
CA ALA A 167 9.97 11.05 11.48
C ALA A 167 9.19 9.79 11.05
N ASP A 168 9.90 8.79 10.52
CA ASP A 168 9.32 7.49 10.21
C ASP A 168 8.74 6.83 11.47
N TYR A 169 7.51 6.29 11.36
CA TYR A 169 6.84 5.59 12.45
C TYR A 169 7.52 4.24 12.78
N THR A 170 8.27 3.66 11.83
CA THR A 170 9.05 2.43 12.06
C THR A 170 10.48 2.68 12.52
N ASN A 171 11.03 3.86 12.23
CA ASN A 171 12.41 4.20 12.58
C ASN A 171 12.53 5.69 12.90
N PRO A 172 12.33 6.09 14.18
CA PRO A 172 12.25 7.50 14.57
C PRO A 172 13.56 8.29 14.34
N LYS A 173 14.65 7.60 13.97
CA LYS A 173 15.95 8.21 13.61
C LYS A 173 15.99 8.68 12.14
N VAL A 174 15.06 8.25 11.30
CA VAL A 174 15.00 8.61 9.89
C VAL A 174 13.95 9.70 9.69
N ILE A 175 14.40 10.92 9.41
CA ILE A 175 13.53 12.03 9.03
C ILE A 175 13.19 11.89 7.54
N GLN A 176 11.90 11.95 7.21
CA GLN A 176 11.46 11.89 5.83
C GLN A 176 11.89 13.14 5.07
N ASN A 177 12.30 12.97 3.82
CA ASN A 177 12.69 14.08 2.94
C ASN A 177 12.00 13.92 1.58
N PHE A 178 11.97 14.99 0.79
CA PHE A 178 11.37 14.98 -0.56
C PHE A 178 11.83 13.79 -1.42
N ALA A 179 13.13 13.52 -1.44
CA ALA A 179 13.69 12.43 -2.26
C ALA A 179 13.19 11.04 -1.86
N ILE A 180 12.95 10.81 -0.56
CA ILE A 180 12.46 9.52 -0.04
C ILE A 180 10.99 9.35 -0.45
N VAL A 181 10.16 10.38 -0.22
CA VAL A 181 8.75 10.37 -0.60
C VAL A 181 8.59 10.22 -2.12
N PHE A 182 9.42 10.93 -2.90
CA PHE A 182 9.44 10.81 -4.35
C PHE A 182 9.80 9.40 -4.81
N ALA A 183 10.83 8.78 -4.21
CA ALA A 183 11.24 7.42 -4.56
C ALA A 183 10.11 6.40 -4.32
N VAL A 184 9.36 6.53 -3.22
CA VAL A 184 8.20 5.67 -2.93
C VAL A 184 7.09 5.89 -3.94
N LEU A 185 6.70 7.14 -4.23
CA LEU A 185 5.66 7.48 -5.20
C LEU A 185 6.03 7.09 -6.64
N PHE A 186 7.32 7.16 -6.99
CA PHE A 186 7.81 6.83 -8.32
C PHE A 186 7.46 5.39 -8.70
N SER A 187 7.51 4.46 -7.76
CA SER A 187 7.13 3.06 -7.99
C SER A 187 5.70 2.90 -8.54
N SER A 188 4.76 3.75 -8.12
CA SER A 188 3.35 3.73 -8.56
C SER A 188 3.14 4.17 -10.01
N VAL A 189 4.10 4.91 -10.58
CA VAL A 189 4.03 5.42 -11.97
C VAL A 189 4.81 4.53 -12.94
N THR A 190 5.61 3.59 -12.42
CA THR A 190 6.27 2.59 -13.25
C THR A 190 5.26 1.60 -13.80
N GLY A 191 5.35 1.25 -15.10
CA GLY A 191 4.42 0.31 -15.74
C GLY A 191 3.94 0.66 -17.15
N ILE A 192 4.27 1.86 -17.67
CA ILE A 192 3.88 2.28 -19.03
C ILE A 192 4.39 1.33 -20.14
N MET A 193 5.48 0.61 -19.87
CA MET A 193 6.07 -0.37 -20.79
C MET A 193 5.25 -1.68 -20.86
N ASN A 194 4.36 -1.97 -19.92
CA ASN A 194 3.49 -3.15 -20.00
C ASN A 194 2.50 -3.05 -21.18
N GLY A 195 2.13 -1.83 -21.60
CA GLY A 195 1.29 -1.59 -22.77
C GLY A 195 1.99 -1.86 -24.10
N SER A 196 3.30 -1.59 -24.20
CA SER A 196 4.07 -1.88 -25.42
C SER A 196 4.42 -3.37 -25.59
N ASN A 197 4.38 -4.14 -24.49
CA ASN A 197 4.62 -5.59 -24.51
C ASN A 197 3.44 -6.41 -25.10
N MET A 198 2.22 -5.86 -25.14
CA MET A 198 1.03 -6.51 -25.73
C MET A 198 0.77 -6.13 -27.20
N SER A 199 1.51 -5.17 -27.74
CA SER A 199 1.48 -4.83 -29.18
C SER A 199 2.25 -5.88 -29.97
N GLY A 200 1.60 -7.02 -30.20
CA GLY A 200 2.15 -8.15 -30.95
C GLY A 200 2.80 -7.71 -32.27
N GLY A 201 4.09 -8.03 -32.39
CA GLY A 201 4.89 -7.93 -33.61
C GLY A 201 6.18 -8.69 -33.47
#